data_AF-A0A2P5BGD7-F1
#
_entry.id   AF-A0A2P5BGD7-F1
#
_cell.length_a   1.000
_cell.length_b   1.000
_cell.length_c   1.000
_cell.angle_alpha   90.00
_cell.angle_beta   90.00
_cell.angle_gamma   90.00
#
_symmetry.space_group_name_H-M   'P 1'
#
loop_
_entity.id
_entity.type
_entity.pdbx_description
1 polymer ?
#
loop_
_entity_poly.entity_id
_entity_poly.type
_entity_poly.pdbx_seq_one_letter_code
_entity_poly.pdbx_strand_id
1 'polypeptide(L)' 'MEEKAPEKEILSVFKVQPGKMGRIIGKNGVSILTIKKSCNAEILIRGENGPHDKVLIIGPVKQVRKAAGLLRGRL' A
#
# COMPACT_ATOMS: atom_id res chain seq x y z
N MET A 1 -8.67 -28.77 11.56
CA MET A 1 -7.55 -27.88 11.19
C MET A 1 -7.80 -27.41 9.78
N GLU A 2 -8.12 -26.13 9.58
CA GLU A 2 -8.23 -25.58 8.23
C GLU A 2 -6.82 -25.40 7.69
N GLU A 3 -6.39 -26.34 6.85
CA GLU A 3 -5.17 -26.21 6.08
C GLU A 3 -5.43 -25.11 5.03
N LYS A 4 -5.18 -23.86 5.41
CA LYS A 4 -5.20 -22.75 4.46
C LYS A 4 -4.09 -23.02 3.46
N ALA A 5 -4.47 -23.41 2.25
CA ALA A 5 -3.59 -23.42 1.09
C ALA A 5 -2.73 -22.15 1.08
N PRO A 6 -1.43 -22.23 0.75
CA PRO A 6 -0.52 -21.10 0.86
C PRO A 6 -1.11 -19.91 0.07
N GLU A 7 -1.50 -18.86 0.80
CA GLU A 7 -2.10 -17.69 0.17
C GLU A 7 -1.01 -17.01 -0.65
N LYS A 8 -1.16 -16.98 -1.98
CA LYS A 8 -0.14 -16.42 -2.88
C LYS A 8 0.20 -15.00 -2.44
N GLU A 9 1.47 -14.76 -2.17
CA GLU A 9 1.98 -13.42 -1.97
C GLU A 9 2.19 -12.76 -3.33
N ILE A 10 1.82 -11.49 -3.44
CA ILE A 10 1.99 -10.70 -4.64
C ILE A 10 2.63 -9.36 -4.30
N LEU A 11 3.33 -8.81 -5.28
CA LEU A 11 3.75 -7.42 -5.29
C LEU A 11 2.83 -6.65 -6.23
N SER A 12 2.21 -5.58 -5.71
CA SER A 12 1.40 -4.66 -6.50
C SER A 12 2.03 -3.28 -6.51
N VAL A 13 2.09 -2.68 -7.70
CA VAL A 13 2.58 -1.31 -7.89
C VAL A 13 1.37 -0.39 -8.06
N PHE A 14 1.15 0.49 -7.09
CA PHE A 14 0.12 1.51 -7.15
C PHE A 14 0.74 2.84 -7.63
N LYS A 15 0.31 3.28 -8.81
CA LYS A 15 0.72 4.59 -9.36
C LYS A 15 -0.12 5.71 -8.74
N VAL A 16 0.55 6.76 -8.32
CA VAL A 16 -0.01 7.97 -7.72
C VAL A 16 0.19 9.11 -8.71
N GLN A 17 -0.84 9.91 -8.96
CA GLN A 17 -0.68 11.07 -9.82
C GLN A 17 0.36 12.05 -9.23
N PRO A 18 1.16 12.73 -10.07
CA PRO A 18 2.10 13.75 -9.61
C PRO A 18 1.44 14.76 -8.66
N GLY A 19 2.11 15.08 -7.55
CA GLY A 19 1.59 16.00 -6.52
C GLY A 19 0.50 15.44 -5.60
N LYS A 20 0.01 14.20 -5.82
CA LYS A 20 -1.01 13.56 -4.93
C LYS A 20 -0.41 12.68 -3.83
N MET A 21 0.90 12.45 -3.83
CA MET A 21 1.57 11.61 -2.82
C MET A 21 1.35 12.11 -1.38
N GLY A 22 1.30 13.42 -1.17
CA GLY A 22 1.00 14.00 0.14
C GLY A 22 -0.37 13.57 0.70
N ARG A 23 -1.39 13.34 -0.15
CA ARG A 23 -2.71 12.84 0.28
C ARG A 23 -2.66 11.39 0.73
N ILE A 24 -1.84 10.58 0.05
CA ILE A 24 -1.61 9.19 0.41
C ILE A 24 -0.89 9.09 1.77
N ILE A 25 0.21 9.82 1.93
CA ILE A 25 1.01 9.87 3.16
C ILE A 25 0.16 10.44 4.31
N GLY A 26 -0.58 11.51 4.05
CA GLY A 26 -1.34 12.26 5.05
C GLY A 26 -0.44 13.13 5.94
N LYS A 27 -1.06 13.98 6.75
CA LYS A 27 -0.35 14.85 7.70
C LYS A 27 0.55 14.00 8.61
N ASN A 28 1.84 14.32 8.68
CA ASN A 28 2.85 13.59 9.45
C ASN A 28 2.91 12.06 9.19
N GLY A 29 2.46 11.60 8.01
CA GLY A 29 2.44 10.16 7.70
C GLY A 29 1.32 9.37 8.36
N VAL A 30 0.37 10.01 9.05
CA VAL A 30 -0.69 9.32 9.80
C VAL A 30 -1.54 8.42 8.89
N SER A 31 -1.90 8.89 7.70
CA SER A 31 -2.76 8.13 6.78
C SER A 31 -2.09 6.83 6.33
N ILE A 32 -0.86 6.91 5.84
CA ILE A 32 -0.14 5.71 5.39
C ILE A 32 0.14 4.74 6.55
N LEU A 33 0.45 5.25 7.75
CA LEU A 33 0.65 4.41 8.94
C LEU A 33 -0.64 3.69 9.35
N THR A 34 -1.80 4.35 9.27
CA THR A 34 -3.09 3.70 9.52
C THR A 34 -3.38 2.60 8.50
N ILE A 35 -3.10 2.83 7.22
CA ILE A 35 -3.31 1.82 6.16
C ILE A 35 -2.38 0.63 6.38
N LYS A 36 -1.11 0.87 6.71
CA LYS A 36 -0.13 -0.17 7.08
C LYS A 36 -0.61 -1.00 8.28
N LYS A 37 -1.11 -0.37 9.35
CA LYS A 37 -1.62 -1.08 10.53
C LYS A 37 -2.89 -1.89 10.23
N SER A 38 -3.71 -1.45 9.29
CA SER A 38 -4.99 -2.10 8.94
C SER A 38 -4.83 -3.28 7.98
N CYS A 39 -3.71 -3.34 7.26
CA CYS A 39 -3.46 -4.38 6.26
C CYS A 39 -2.30 -5.24 6.74
N ASN A 40 -2.46 -6.56 6.73
CA ASN A 40 -1.33 -7.47 7.00
C ASN A 40 -0.47 -7.61 5.73
N ALA A 41 -0.01 -6.47 5.21
CA ALA A 41 0.77 -6.30 4.00
C ALA A 41 1.80 -5.18 4.21
N GLU A 42 2.97 -5.36 3.63
CA GLU A 42 4.03 -4.37 3.65
C GLU A 42 3.75 -3.29 2.60
N ILE A 43 3.89 -2.02 2.99
CA ILE A 43 3.67 -0.88 2.09
C ILE A 43 4.94 -0.03 2.06
N LEU A 44 5.53 0.12 0.88
CA LEU A 44 6.75 0.90 0.68
C LEU A 44 6.44 2.09 -0.22
N ILE A 45 6.82 3.28 0.24
CA ILE A 45 6.81 4.50 -0.57
C ILE A 45 8.27 4.73 -0.96
N ARG A 46 8.57 4.80 -2.25
CA ARG A 46 9.93 5.14 -2.68
C ARG A 46 10.19 6.62 -2.37
N GLY A 47 11.25 6.88 -1.61
CA GLY A 47 11.73 8.22 -1.24
C GLY A 47 12.60 8.86 -2.32
N GLU A 48 13.42 9.84 -1.92
CA GLU A 48 14.23 10.78 -2.74
C GLU A 48 15.07 10.19 -3.88
N ASN A 49 15.31 8.88 -3.89
CA ASN A 49 16.09 8.20 -4.93
C ASN A 49 15.25 7.32 -5.87
N GLY A 50 13.98 7.68 -6.10
CA GLY A 50 13.11 6.96 -7.04
C GLY A 50 11.88 7.75 -7.48
N PRO A 51 11.05 7.17 -8.35
CA PRO A 51 9.82 7.81 -8.80
C PRO A 51 8.88 8.04 -7.62
N HIS A 52 8.68 9.31 -7.23
CA HIS A 52 7.80 9.74 -6.14
C HIS A 52 6.30 9.51 -6.44
N ASP A 53 6.00 8.84 -7.54
CA ASP A 53 4.66 8.54 -8.05
C ASP A 53 4.27 7.06 -7.82
N LYS A 54 5.04 6.29 -7.03
CA LYS A 54 4.79 4.86 -6.83
C LYS A 54 4.76 4.44 -5.36
N VAL A 55 3.74 3.65 -5.04
CA VAL A 55 3.60 2.90 -3.78
C VAL A 55 3.67 1.42 -4.11
N LEU A 56 4.54 0.68 -3.43
CA LEU A 56 4.67 -0.76 -3.53
C LEU A 56 3.90 -1.40 -2.37
N ILE A 57 3.11 -2.43 -2.67
CA ILE A 57 2.34 -3.18 -1.68
C ILE A 57 2.71 -4.65 -1.85
N ILE A 58 3.19 -5.28 -0.78
CA ILE A 58 3.69 -6.65 -0.80
C ILE A 58 2.95 -7.45 0.25
N GLY A 59 2.47 -8.63 -0.12
CA GLY A 59 1.86 -9.57 0.80
C GLY A 59 0.73 -10.38 0.16
N PRO A 60 -0.16 -10.97 0.98
CA PRO A 60 -1.21 -11.85 0.47
C PRO A 60 -2.22 -11.10 -0.41
N VAL A 61 -2.70 -11.73 -1.49
CA VAL A 61 -3.58 -11.08 -2.50
C VAL A 61 -4.74 -10.30 -1.87
N LYS A 62 -5.38 -10.85 -0.84
CA LYS A 62 -6.53 -10.21 -0.17
C LYS A 62 -6.11 -8.90 0.53
N GLN A 63 -4.98 -8.92 1.23
CA GLN A 63 -4.45 -7.77 1.94
C GLN A 63 -3.94 -6.70 0.97
N VAL A 64 -3.29 -7.12 -0.11
CA VAL A 64 -2.80 -6.21 -1.16
C VAL A 64 -3.95 -5.48 -1.84
N ARG A 65 -5.05 -6.20 -2.17
CA ARG A 65 -6.26 -5.58 -2.74
C ARG A 65 -6.93 -4.63 -1.76
N LYS A 66 -7.01 -5.00 -0.48
CA LYS A 66 -7.53 -4.13 0.58
C LYS A 66 -6.73 -2.84 0.70
N ALA A 67 -5.40 -2.94 0.77
CA ALA A 67 -4.50 -1.79 0.84
C ALA A 67 -4.65 -0.88 -0.39
N ALA A 68 -4.68 -1.46 -1.60
CA ALA A 68 -4.88 -0.70 -2.83
C ALA A 68 -6.23 0.05 -2.84
N GLY A 69 -7.30 -0.57 -2.33
CA GLY A 69 -8.61 0.08 -2.17
C GLY A 69 -8.56 1.27 -1.21
N LEU A 70 -7.90 1.09 -0.05
CA LEU A 70 -7.70 2.17 0.93
C LEU A 70 -6.88 3.33 0.36
N LEU A 71 -5.82 3.03 -0.38
CA LEU A 71 -4.99 4.04 -1.06
C LEU A 71 -5.79 4.79 -2.12
N ARG A 72 -6.61 4.09 -2.90
CA ARG A 72 -7.47 4.71 -3.92
C ARG A 72 -8.51 5.65 -3.31
N GLY A 73 -9.02 5.34 -2.12
CA GLY A 73 -9.93 6.22 -1.38
C GLY A 73 -9.28 7.49 -0.82
N ARG A 74 -7.95 7.66 -0.94
CA ARG A 74 -7.21 8.85 -0.48
C ARG A 74 -6.81 9.80 -1.62
N LEU A 75 -7.03 9.42 -2.88
CA LEU A 75 -6.71 10.25 -4.04
C LEU A 75 -7.76 11.34 -4.27
#